data_AF-A0A0H5PWU3-F1
#
_entry.id   AF-A0A0H5PWU3-F1
#
_cell.length_a   1.000
_cell.length_b   1.000
_cell.length_c   1.000
_cell.angle_alpha   90.00
_cell.angle_beta   90.00
_cell.angle_gamma   90.00
#
_symmetry.space_group_name_H-M   'P 1'
#
loop_
_entity.id
_entity.type
_entity.pdbx_description
1 polymer ?
#
loop_
_entity_poly.entity_id
_entity_poly.type
_entity_poly.pdbx_seq_one_letter_code
_entity_poly.pdbx_strand_id
1 'polypeptide(L)' 'MIDWEGAEICYYYNGESHSIDLSDTQFAIITKILGLEIQPNGAINCFSDETLKQLCEMKGNPLRLQKL' A
#
# COMPACT_ATOMS: atom_id res chain seq x y z
N MET A 1 -11.61 0.87 -18.24
CA MET A 1 -11.14 0.02 -17.15
C MET A 1 -9.63 0.14 -17.18
N ILE A 2 -8.97 0.54 -16.09
CA ILE A 2 -7.50 0.60 -16.05
C ILE A 2 -7.01 -0.84 -16.01
N ASP A 3 -6.25 -1.24 -17.02
CA ASP A 3 -5.59 -2.54 -17.06
C ASP A 3 -4.22 -2.38 -16.40
N TRP A 4 -3.97 -3.17 -15.36
CA TRP A 4 -2.72 -3.09 -14.59
C TRP A 4 -1.77 -4.14 -15.14
N GLU A 5 -0.62 -3.72 -15.66
CA GLU A 5 0.38 -4.65 -16.23
C GLU A 5 1.21 -5.37 -15.16
N GLY A 6 1.20 -4.85 -13.93
CA GLY A 6 1.90 -5.40 -12.76
C GLY A 6 2.07 -4.35 -11.68
N ALA A 7 2.52 -4.77 -10.50
CA ALA A 7 2.88 -3.87 -9.41
C ALA A 7 4.06 -4.42 -8.62
N GLU A 8 4.97 -3.54 -8.23
CA GLU A 8 6.11 -3.87 -7.37
C GLU A 8 6.19 -2.90 -6.19
N ILE A 9 6.71 -3.39 -5.05
CA ILE A 9 7.15 -2.53 -3.94
C ILE A 9 8.65 -2.35 -4.07
N CYS A 10 9.08 -1.10 -4.18
CA CYS A 10 10.49 -0.73 -4.10
C CYS A 10 10.81 -0.18 -2.71
N TYR A 11 11.91 -0.65 -2.11
CA TYR A 11 12.40 -0.15 -0.83
C TYR A 11 13.93 -0.03 -0.84
N TYR A 12 14.43 0.90 -0.01
CA TYR A 12 15.86 1.17 0.11
C TYR A 12 16.37 0.66 1.45
N TYR A 13 17.42 -0.14 1.41
CA TYR A 13 18.04 -0.68 2.61
C TYR A 13 19.56 -0.73 2.41
N ASN A 14 20.33 -0.22 3.37
CA ASN A 14 21.80 -0.16 3.30
C ASN A 14 22.39 0.48 2.03
N GLY A 15 21.68 1.46 1.45
CA GLY A 15 22.12 2.13 0.21
C GLY A 15 21.86 1.33 -1.07
N GLU A 16 21.22 0.17 -0.95
CA GLU A 16 20.77 -0.65 -2.08
C GLU A 16 19.27 -0.46 -2.31
N SER A 17 18.85 -0.63 -3.56
CA SER A 17 17.46 -0.65 -3.97
C SER A 17 17.02 -2.11 -4.15
N HIS A 18 15.91 -2.47 -3.53
CA HIS A 18 15.30 -3.77 -3.66
C HIS A 18 13.87 -3.61 -4.18
N SER A 19 13.41 -4.56 -5.00
CA SER A 19 12.02 -4.65 -5.43
C SER A 19 11.42 -6.01 -5.10
N ILE A 20 10.12 -6.02 -4.85
CA ILE A 20 9.32 -7.22 -4.64
C ILE A 20 8.12 -7.13 -5.56
N ASP A 21 8.01 -8.06 -6.49
CA ASP A 21 6.83 -8.21 -7.34
C ASP A 21 5.62 -8.58 -6.48
N LEU A 22 4.49 -7.95 -6.78
CA LEU A 22 3.22 -8.26 -6.15
C LEU A 22 2.35 -9.06 -7.11
N SER A 23 1.74 -10.11 -6.60
CA SER A 23 0.55 -10.69 -7.25
C SER A 23 -0.62 -9.71 -7.24
N ASP A 24 -1.57 -9.89 -8.17
CA ASP A 24 -2.78 -9.06 -8.28
C ASP A 24 -3.53 -8.94 -6.94
N THR A 25 -3.59 -10.04 -6.17
CA THR A 25 -4.26 -10.04 -4.86
C THR A 25 -3.50 -9.22 -3.82
N GLN A 26 -2.17 -9.33 -3.79
CA GLN A 26 -1.35 -8.53 -2.87
C GLN A 26 -1.46 -7.03 -3.22
N PHE A 27 -1.40 -6.69 -4.50
CA PHE A 27 -1.59 -5.32 -4.96
C PHE A 27 -2.96 -4.76 -4.59
N ALA A 28 -4.03 -5.52 -4.85
CA ALA A 28 -5.39 -5.13 -4.48
C ALA A 28 -5.55 -4.90 -2.97
N ILE A 29 -4.92 -5.73 -2.13
CA ILE A 29 -4.97 -5.56 -0.67
C ILE A 29 -4.20 -4.30 -0.25
N ILE A 30 -2.97 -4.11 -0.75
CA ILE A 30 -2.12 -2.97 -0.39
C ILE A 30 -2.76 -1.64 -0.78
N THR A 31 -3.28 -1.55 -2.01
CA THR A 31 -3.97 -0.34 -2.48
C THR A 31 -5.14 0.04 -1.58
N LYS A 32 -5.90 -0.94 -1.09
CA LYS A 32 -6.99 -0.71 -0.13
C LYS A 32 -6.48 -0.25 1.24
N ILE A 33 -5.43 -0.87 1.77
CA ILE A 33 -4.85 -0.49 3.06
C ILE A 33 -4.32 0.94 3.03
N LEU A 34 -3.64 1.30 1.94
CA LEU A 34 -3.09 2.65 1.74
C LEU A 34 -4.15 3.68 1.34
N GLY A 35 -5.38 3.27 1.04
CA GLY A 35 -6.42 4.16 0.55
C GLY A 35 -6.05 4.82 -0.77
N LEU A 36 -5.37 4.10 -1.67
CA LEU A 36 -4.91 4.65 -2.95
C LEU A 36 -6.08 5.00 -3.85
N GLU A 37 -6.13 6.25 -4.29
CA GLU A 37 -7.06 6.74 -5.29
C GLU A 37 -6.29 7.48 -6.38
N ILE A 38 -6.30 6.94 -7.59
CA ILE A 38 -5.74 7.60 -8.77
C ILE A 38 -6.73 8.64 -9.26
N GLN A 39 -6.31 9.90 -9.22
CA GLN A 39 -7.07 11.03 -9.74
C GLN A 39 -6.99 11.08 -11.28
N PRO A 40 -7.98 11.70 -11.96
CA PRO A 40 -7.98 11.79 -13.42
C PRO A 40 -6.74 12.44 -14.05
N ASN A 41 -6.00 13.26 -13.28
CA ASN A 41 -4.77 13.92 -13.71
C ASN A 41 -3.50 13.07 -13.45
N GLY A 42 -3.65 11.84 -12.98
CA GLY A 42 -2.54 10.95 -12.63
C GLY A 42 -1.94 11.16 -11.23
N ALA A 43 -2.45 12.12 -10.45
CA ALA A 43 -2.07 12.24 -9.04
C ALA A 43 -2.62 11.07 -8.24
N ILE A 44 -1.90 10.67 -7.18
CA ILE A 44 -2.32 9.59 -6.29
C ILE A 44 -2.63 10.20 -4.93
N ASN A 45 -3.86 10.02 -4.47
CA ASN A 45 -4.21 10.25 -3.08
C ASN A 45 -4.02 8.96 -2.29
N CYS A 46 -3.63 9.09 -1.02
CA CYS A 46 -3.51 7.99 -0.08
C CYS A 46 -3.91 8.46 1.32
N PHE A 47 -4.15 7.52 2.22
CA PHE A 47 -4.36 7.81 3.62
C PHE A 47 -3.11 8.45 4.24
N SER A 48 -3.34 9.39 5.16
CA SER A 48 -2.25 9.99 5.93
C SER A 48 -1.69 8.99 6.95
N ASP A 49 -0.47 9.26 7.42
CA ASP A 49 0.16 8.50 8.50
C ASP A 49 -0.73 8.37 9.73
N GLU A 50 -1.47 9.41 10.11
CA GLU A 50 -2.39 9.39 11.24
C GLU A 50 -3.53 8.39 11.01
N THR A 51 -4.07 8.36 9.79
CA THR A 51 -5.14 7.42 9.42
C THR A 51 -4.65 5.98 9.41
N LEU A 52 -3.44 5.75 8.87
CA LEU A 52 -2.81 4.42 8.87
C LEU A 52 -2.50 3.93 10.29
N LYS A 53 -2.01 4.81 11.18
CA LYS A 53 -1.80 4.48 12.60
C LYS A 53 -3.10 4.08 13.28
N GLN A 54 -4.18 4.83 13.07
CA GLN A 54 -5.50 4.49 13.60
C GLN A 54 -5.97 3.12 13.11
N LEU A 55 -5.74 2.79 11.83
CA LEU A 55 -6.08 1.49 11.26
C LEU A 55 -5.32 0.34 11.95
N CYS A 56 -4.02 0.51 12.21
CA CYS A 56 -3.23 -0.47 12.96
C CYS A 56 -3.73 -0.67 14.40
N GLU A 57 -4.29 0.36 15.03
CA GLU A 57 -4.78 0.34 16.40
C GLU A 57 -6.25 -0.12 16.55
N MET A 58 -6.95 -0.37 15.44
CA MET A 58 -8.35 -0.81 15.47
C MET A 58 -8.53 -2.12 16.26
N LYS A 59 -9.43 -2.10 17.24
CA LYS A 59 -9.79 -3.30 18.02
C LYS A 59 -10.32 -4.39 17.10
N GLY A 60 -9.63 -5.54 17.07
CA GLY A 60 -10.02 -6.66 16.21
C GLY A 60 -9.59 -6.48 14.75
N ASN A 61 -8.59 -5.63 14.45
CA ASN A 61 -8.04 -5.51 13.10
C ASN A 61 -7.68 -6.90 12.53
N PRO A 62 -8.35 -7.36 11.46
CA PRO A 62 -8.16 -8.71 10.91
C PRO A 62 -6.79 -8.88 10.26
N LEU A 63 -6.14 -7.78 9.84
CA LEU A 63 -4.83 -7.79 9.22
C LEU A 63 -3.70 -7.98 10.25
N ARG A 64 -4.00 -7.81 11.55
CA ARG A 64 -3.03 -7.92 12.66
C ARG A 64 -1.72 -7.14 12.37
N LEU A 65 -1.84 -5.99 11.73
CA LEU A 65 -0.70 -5.12 11.43
C LEU A 65 -0.09 -4.65 12.74
N GLN A 66 1.01 -5.27 13.16
CA GLN A 66 1.81 -4.81 14.29
C GLN A 66 2.74 -3.70 13.82
N LYS A 67 3.14 -2.80 14.73
CA LYS A 67 4.26 -1.89 14.44
C LYS A 67 5.48 -2.73 14.05
N LEU A 68 6.01 -2.49 12.85
CA LEU A 68 7.33 -2.96 12.42
C LEU A 68 8.42 -2.36 13.31
#